data_AF-A0A4P9ZPS9-F1
#
_entry.id   AF-A0A4P9ZPS9-F1
#
_cell.length_a   1.000
_cell.length_b   1.000
_cell.length_c   1.000
_cell.angle_alpha   90.00
_cell.angle_beta   90.00
_cell.angle_gamma   90.00
#
_symmetry.space_group_name_H-M   'P 1'
#
loop_
_entity.id
_entity.type
_entity.pdbx_description
1 polymer ?
#
loop_
_entity_poly.entity_id
_entity_poly.type
_entity_poly.pdbx_seq_one_letter_code
_entity_poly.pdbx_strand_id
1 'polypeptide(L)'
;MPALSLRRSLLFALALVAFVATLWTPRVAAWDDQDHEIFDLVDYLKKVQKGQDRSFYDILGVDSKATLNTLNQAFRRKSLEFHPDKNPSEEAQALFTRLGPIMKILRNPAIRERYDFFMKNGVPVWRGTGYFYRRYRPGFFSVLFGLVFFSAGIQYLVQWLNYTLTVRKIEHYRAELLKNGQGPT
;
A
#
# COMPACT_ATOMS: atom_id res chain seq x y z
N MET A 1 -29.08 -35.33 -22.25
CA MET A 1 -27.75 -34.81 -21.84
C MET A 1 -27.69 -33.26 -21.90
N PRO A 2 -28.42 -32.50 -21.06
CA PRO A 2 -28.39 -31.03 -21.09
C PRO A 2 -27.32 -30.38 -20.18
N ALA A 3 -26.86 -31.06 -19.12
CA ALA A 3 -26.05 -30.47 -18.06
C ALA A 3 -24.62 -30.03 -18.48
N LEU A 4 -24.06 -30.61 -19.55
CA LEU A 4 -22.72 -30.22 -20.05
C LEU A 4 -22.74 -28.89 -20.82
N SER A 5 -23.85 -28.57 -21.51
CA SER A 5 -23.95 -27.36 -22.33
C SER A 5 -24.04 -26.10 -21.46
N LEU A 6 -24.80 -26.16 -20.38
CA LEU A 6 -25.01 -25.07 -19.42
C LEU A 6 -23.71 -24.68 -18.69
N ARG A 7 -22.85 -25.67 -18.39
CA ARG A 7 -21.55 -25.43 -17.73
C ARG A 7 -20.57 -24.71 -18.66
N ARG A 8 -20.57 -25.04 -19.96
CA ARG A 8 -19.70 -24.41 -20.95
C ARG A 8 -20.11 -22.97 -21.25
N SER A 9 -21.41 -22.70 -21.34
CA SER A 9 -21.93 -21.33 -21.53
C SER A 9 -21.68 -20.45 -20.30
N LEU A 10 -21.80 -21.00 -19.08
CA LEU A 10 -21.47 -20.29 -17.84
C LEU A 10 -19.98 -19.96 -17.74
N LEU A 11 -19.10 -20.90 -18.09
CA LEU A 11 -17.66 -20.67 -18.12
C LEU A 11 -17.28 -19.59 -19.14
N PHE A 12 -17.91 -19.59 -20.31
CA PHE A 12 -17.67 -18.58 -21.34
C PHE A 12 -18.18 -17.20 -20.92
N ALA A 13 -19.35 -17.13 -20.28
CA ALA A 13 -19.89 -15.89 -19.73
C ALA A 13 -19.01 -15.33 -18.60
N LEU A 14 -18.52 -16.19 -17.69
CA LEU A 14 -17.57 -15.79 -16.64
C LEU A 14 -16.24 -15.30 -17.23
N ALA A 15 -15.71 -15.99 -18.24
CA ALA A 15 -14.50 -15.56 -18.93
C ALA A 15 -14.69 -14.21 -19.67
N LEU A 16 -15.85 -13.99 -20.28
CA LEU A 16 -16.20 -12.73 -20.94
C LEU A 16 -16.33 -11.58 -19.92
N VAL A 17 -16.99 -11.82 -18.78
CA VAL A 17 -17.09 -10.83 -17.70
C VAL A 17 -15.72 -10.51 -17.13
N ALA A 18 -14.87 -11.50 -16.91
CA ALA A 18 -13.49 -11.29 -16.47
C ALA A 18 -12.67 -10.49 -17.51
N PHE A 19 -12.82 -10.79 -18.81
CA PHE A 19 -12.15 -10.08 -19.89
C PHE A 19 -12.62 -8.62 -19.99
N VAL A 20 -13.93 -8.36 -19.94
CA VAL A 20 -14.49 -7.00 -19.93
C VAL A 20 -14.07 -6.24 -18.67
N ALA A 21 -14.02 -6.91 -17.50
CA ALA A 21 -13.52 -6.31 -16.27
C ALA A 21 -12.04 -5.90 -16.37
N THR A 22 -11.20 -6.66 -17.10
CA THR A 22 -9.81 -6.26 -17.34
C THR A 22 -9.70 -5.04 -18.26
N LEU A 23 -10.60 -4.88 -19.22
CA LEU A 23 -10.66 -3.72 -20.12
C LEU A 23 -11.19 -2.45 -19.42
N TRP A 24 -11.94 -2.62 -18.34
CA TRP A 24 -12.47 -1.56 -17.49
C TRP A 24 -11.63 -1.25 -16.26
N THR A 25 -10.46 -1.86 -16.10
CA THR A 25 -9.52 -1.32 -15.12
C THR A 25 -9.17 0.09 -15.58
N PRO A 26 -9.56 1.15 -14.84
CA PRO A 26 -9.01 2.45 -15.14
C PRO A 26 -7.49 2.24 -15.14
N ARG A 27 -6.81 2.73 -16.18
CA ARG A 27 -5.37 3.02 -16.06
C ARG A 27 -5.28 4.09 -14.98
N VAL A 28 -5.40 3.68 -13.72
CA VAL A 28 -5.02 4.50 -12.59
C VAL A 28 -3.57 4.78 -12.88
N ALA A 29 -3.26 6.03 -13.21
CA ALA A 29 -1.90 6.50 -13.17
C ALA A 29 -1.44 6.24 -11.73
N ALA A 30 -0.82 5.10 -11.52
CA ALA A 30 -0.25 4.75 -10.25
C ALA A 30 0.75 5.86 -9.95
N TRP A 31 0.66 6.42 -8.74
CA TRP A 31 1.62 7.39 -8.26
C TRP A 31 3.02 6.84 -8.45
N ASP A 32 3.89 7.67 -9.00
CA ASP A 32 5.28 7.31 -9.26
C ASP A 32 6.08 7.37 -7.96
N ASP A 33 7.28 6.78 -7.95
CA ASP A 33 8.19 6.82 -6.79
C ASP A 33 8.49 8.26 -6.36
N GLN A 34 8.52 9.20 -7.32
CA GLN A 34 8.70 10.62 -7.07
C GLN A 34 7.53 11.27 -6.33
N ASP A 35 6.30 10.83 -6.57
CA ASP A 35 5.13 11.33 -5.83
C ASP A 35 5.20 10.87 -4.37
N HIS A 36 5.55 9.60 -4.17
CA HIS A 36 5.72 9.06 -2.82
C HIS A 36 6.83 9.82 -2.05
N GLU A 37 7.94 10.17 -2.69
CA GLU A 37 8.97 11.03 -2.09
C GLU A 37 8.41 12.39 -1.65
N ILE A 38 7.57 13.03 -2.48
CA ILE A 38 6.90 14.30 -2.13
C ILE A 38 6.00 14.10 -0.91
N PHE A 39 5.16 13.08 -0.91
CA PHE A 39 4.19 12.82 0.16
C PHE A 39 4.88 12.51 1.49
N ASP A 40 5.90 11.66 1.47
CA ASP A 40 6.70 11.33 2.65
C ASP A 40 7.35 12.58 3.25
N LEU A 41 7.87 13.49 2.41
CA LEU A 41 8.49 14.73 2.87
C LEU A 41 7.46 15.71 3.46
N VAL A 42 6.31 15.86 2.82
CA VAL A 42 5.25 16.75 3.33
C VAL A 42 4.71 16.24 4.67
N ASP A 43 4.39 14.94 4.78
CA ASP A 43 3.90 14.34 6.03
C ASP A 43 4.95 14.48 7.15
N TYR A 44 6.23 14.26 6.81
CA TYR A 44 7.33 14.43 7.75
C TYR A 44 7.43 15.85 8.29
N LEU A 45 7.38 16.86 7.41
CA LEU A 45 7.48 18.26 7.80
C LEU A 45 6.28 18.70 8.63
N LYS A 46 5.09 18.24 8.29
CA LYS A 46 3.88 18.46 9.08
C LYS A 46 4.02 17.90 10.49
N LYS A 47 4.64 16.73 10.63
CA LYS A 47 4.92 16.09 11.93
C LYS A 47 5.94 16.89 12.76
N VAL A 48 7.06 17.30 12.16
CA VAL A 48 8.12 18.05 12.85
C VAL A 48 7.62 19.43 13.29
N GLN A 49 6.82 20.10 12.46
CA GLN A 49 6.33 21.45 12.72
C GLN A 49 5.00 21.51 13.47
N LYS A 50 4.65 20.42 14.18
CA LYS A 50 3.44 20.31 15.02
C LYS A 50 2.16 20.76 14.30
N GLY A 51 2.01 20.40 13.02
CA GLY A 51 0.80 20.65 12.24
C GLY A 51 0.77 21.97 11.46
N GLN A 52 1.86 22.74 11.42
CA GLN A 52 1.97 23.87 10.49
C GLN A 52 2.28 23.37 9.07
N ASP A 53 1.45 23.75 8.11
CA ASP A 53 1.62 23.43 6.69
C ASP A 53 2.58 24.43 6.04
N ARG A 54 3.89 24.31 6.32
CA ARG A 54 4.92 25.09 5.62
C ARG A 54 5.35 24.39 4.33
N SER A 55 5.51 25.18 3.28
CA SER A 55 6.00 24.71 1.99
C SER A 55 7.50 24.42 2.01
N PHE A 56 7.99 23.72 0.99
CA PHE A 56 9.42 23.51 0.78
C PHE A 56 10.17 24.83 0.56
N TYR A 57 9.49 25.83 -0.02
CA TYR A 57 10.02 27.17 -0.21
C TYR A 57 10.19 27.90 1.12
N ASP A 58 9.25 27.75 2.05
CA ASP A 58 9.33 28.34 3.40
C ASP A 58 10.50 27.76 4.20
N ILE A 59 10.77 26.46 4.04
CA ILE A 59 11.91 25.80 4.70
C ILE A 59 13.24 26.35 4.19
N LEU A 60 13.34 26.62 2.89
CA LEU A 60 14.51 27.26 2.30
C LEU A 60 14.56 28.78 2.54
N GLY A 61 13.43 29.38 2.92
CA GLY A 61 13.27 30.82 3.08
C GLY A 61 13.38 31.55 1.75
N VAL A 62 12.70 31.04 0.72
CA VAL A 62 12.63 31.61 -0.63
C VAL A 62 11.19 31.71 -1.12
N ASP A 63 10.96 32.52 -2.15
CA ASP A 63 9.64 32.61 -2.78
C ASP A 63 9.34 31.39 -3.66
N SER A 64 8.05 31.08 -3.84
CA SER A 64 7.57 30.01 -4.72
C SER A 64 7.99 30.17 -6.19
N LYS A 65 8.31 31.40 -6.64
CA LYS A 65 8.82 31.70 -7.99
C LYS A 65 10.34 31.84 -8.05
N ALA A 66 11.05 31.43 -6.99
CA ALA A 66 12.51 31.47 -6.93
C ALA A 66 13.16 30.72 -8.10
N THR A 67 14.19 31.34 -8.67
CA THR A 67 15.02 30.76 -9.73
C THR A 67 15.96 29.70 -9.17
N LEU A 68 16.48 28.83 -10.03
CA LEU A 68 17.40 27.76 -9.61
C LEU A 68 18.65 28.29 -8.87
N ASN A 69 19.16 29.45 -9.28
CA ASN A 69 20.32 30.08 -8.63
C ASN A 69 19.99 30.48 -7.18
N THR A 70 18.82 31.09 -6.97
CA THR A 70 18.37 31.47 -5.62
C THR A 70 18.10 30.24 -4.74
N LEU A 71 17.55 29.16 -5.31
CA LEU A 71 17.37 27.89 -4.61
C LEU A 71 18.71 27.29 -4.19
N ASN A 72 19.71 27.26 -5.07
CA ASN A 72 21.05 26.76 -4.75
C ASN A 72 21.72 27.58 -3.64
N GLN A 73 21.56 28.91 -3.66
CA GLN A 73 22.10 29.79 -2.63
C GLN A 73 21.41 29.56 -1.27
N ALA A 74 20.08 29.46 -1.27
CA ALA A 74 19.30 29.20 -0.07
C ALA A 74 19.61 27.82 0.53
N PHE A 75 19.76 26.80 -0.32
CA PHE A 75 20.19 25.46 0.09
C PHE A 75 21.53 25.52 0.81
N ARG A 76 22.56 26.15 0.22
CA ARG A 76 23.88 26.30 0.87
C ARG A 76 23.78 26.98 2.23
N ARG A 77 22.99 28.05 2.33
CA ARG A 77 22.76 28.78 3.60
C ARG A 77 22.12 27.88 4.65
N LYS A 78 21.04 27.18 4.29
CA LYS A 78 20.30 26.29 5.20
C LYS A 78 21.09 25.05 5.59
N SER A 79 21.91 24.50 4.69
CA SER A 79 22.81 23.39 5.01
C SER A 79 23.86 23.77 6.05
N LEU A 80 24.36 25.01 6.03
CA LEU A 80 25.29 25.50 7.05
C LEU A 80 24.60 25.78 8.39
N GLU A 81 23.35 26.26 8.36
CA GLU A 81 22.52 26.54 9.54
C GLU A 81 22.13 25.27 10.30
N PHE A 82 21.75 24.21 9.57
CA PHE A 82 21.35 22.91 10.14
C PHE A 82 22.46 21.87 10.18
N HIS A 83 23.71 22.26 9.96
CA HIS A 83 24.83 21.32 9.99
C HIS A 83 24.94 20.68 11.39
N PRO A 84 25.05 19.34 11.51
CA PRO A 84 25.03 18.65 12.81
C PRO A 84 26.17 19.07 13.74
N ASP A 85 27.30 19.50 13.18
CA ASP A 85 28.44 20.04 13.94
C ASP A 85 28.11 21.38 14.65
N LYS A 86 27.31 22.24 14.00
CA LYS A 86 26.96 23.56 14.53
C LYS A 86 25.66 23.55 15.31
N ASN A 87 24.76 22.62 15.00
CA ASN A 87 23.45 22.49 15.62
C ASN A 87 23.18 21.01 15.93
N PRO A 88 23.48 20.55 17.16
CA PRO A 88 23.34 19.16 17.56
C PRO A 88 21.90 18.78 17.94
N SER A 89 20.90 19.61 17.65
CA SER A 89 19.50 19.26 17.93
C SER A 89 18.99 18.16 16.99
N GLU A 90 18.17 17.26 17.52
CA GLU A 90 17.53 16.21 16.73
C GLU A 90 16.69 16.79 15.59
N GLU A 91 16.03 17.94 15.82
CA GLU A 91 15.23 18.66 14.82
C GLU A 91 16.09 19.22 13.68
N ALA A 92 17.28 19.78 13.98
CA ALA A 92 18.17 20.27 12.94
C ALA A 92 18.74 19.12 12.10
N GLN A 93 19.15 18.02 12.73
CA GLN A 93 19.64 16.83 12.01
C GLN A 93 18.57 16.21 11.11
N ALA A 94 17.34 16.14 11.63
CA ALA A 94 16.15 15.78 10.89
C ALA A 94 15.96 16.63 9.63
N LEU A 95 15.92 17.96 9.79
CA LEU A 95 15.73 18.90 8.68
C LEU A 95 16.89 18.85 7.68
N PHE A 96 18.14 18.79 8.16
CA PHE A 96 19.34 18.69 7.32
C PHE A 96 19.28 17.48 6.39
N THR A 97 18.87 16.33 6.91
CA THR A 97 18.72 15.09 6.13
C THR A 97 17.65 15.23 5.03
N ARG A 98 16.65 16.10 5.23
CA ARG A 98 15.56 16.35 4.26
C ARG A 98 15.84 17.47 3.27
N LEU A 99 16.78 18.37 3.55
CA LEU A 99 17.16 19.45 2.62
C LEU A 99 17.59 18.92 1.25
N GLY A 100 18.36 17.82 1.21
CA GLY A 100 18.83 17.21 -0.04
C GLY A 100 17.67 16.76 -0.95
N PRO A 101 16.77 15.87 -0.46
CA PRO A 101 15.56 15.47 -1.18
C PRO A 101 14.66 16.66 -1.58
N ILE A 102 14.44 17.63 -0.69
CA ILE A 102 13.66 18.83 -1.00
C ILE A 102 14.28 19.58 -2.19
N MET A 103 15.58 19.80 -2.18
CA MET A 103 16.29 20.48 -3.26
C MET A 103 16.28 19.67 -4.56
N LYS A 104 16.32 18.34 -4.50
CA LYS A 104 16.17 17.44 -5.67
C LYS A 104 14.81 17.65 -6.35
N ILE A 105 13.74 17.74 -5.56
CA ILE A 105 12.37 18.00 -6.05
C ILE A 105 12.26 19.39 -6.68
N LEU A 106 12.68 20.44 -5.96
CA LEU A 106 12.55 21.82 -6.44
C LEU A 106 13.45 22.15 -7.64
N ARG A 107 14.54 21.40 -7.84
CA ARG A 107 15.47 21.56 -8.96
C ARG A 107 14.90 21.09 -10.27
N ASN A 108 14.10 20.02 -10.27
CA ASN A 108 13.51 19.48 -11.48
C ASN A 108 12.16 20.18 -11.75
N PRO A 109 12.00 20.90 -12.87
CA PRO A 109 10.77 21.64 -13.15
C PRO A 109 9.53 20.74 -13.20
N ALA A 110 9.64 19.53 -13.74
CA ALA A 110 8.50 18.60 -13.84
C ALA A 110 8.03 18.10 -12.44
N ILE A 111 8.98 17.83 -11.54
CA ILE A 111 8.67 17.35 -10.18
C ILE A 111 8.19 18.51 -9.31
N ARG A 112 8.77 19.71 -9.50
CA ARG A 112 8.33 20.94 -8.85
C ARG A 112 6.88 21.27 -9.20
N GLU A 113 6.48 21.13 -10.46
CA GLU A 113 5.09 21.33 -10.88
C GLU A 113 4.13 20.35 -10.20
N ARG A 114 4.50 19.08 -10.09
CA ARG A 114 3.72 18.07 -9.33
C ARG A 114 3.59 18.44 -7.86
N TYR A 115 4.68 18.87 -7.23
CA TYR A 115 4.67 19.37 -5.85
C TYR A 115 3.72 20.56 -5.67
N ASP A 116 3.81 21.55 -6.56
CA ASP A 116 2.95 22.74 -6.53
C ASP A 116 1.47 22.37 -6.78
N PHE A 117 1.21 21.38 -7.62
CA PHE A 117 -0.13 20.81 -7.82
C PHE A 117 -0.69 20.20 -6.53
N PHE A 118 0.09 19.41 -5.80
CA PHE A 118 -0.35 18.82 -4.53
C PHE A 118 -0.54 19.85 -3.42
N MET A 119 0.27 20.91 -3.39
CA MET A 119 0.08 21.99 -2.43
C MET A 119 -1.21 22.77 -2.66
N LYS A 120 -1.65 22.95 -3.92
CA LYS A 120 -2.90 23.64 -4.24
C LYS A 120 -4.14 22.76 -4.06
N ASN A 121 -4.06 21.50 -4.48
CA ASN A 121 -5.22 20.59 -4.51
C ASN A 121 -5.32 19.71 -3.26
N GLY A 122 -4.32 19.76 -2.38
CA GLY A 122 -4.20 18.88 -1.23
C GLY A 122 -3.40 17.62 -1.56
N VAL A 123 -2.63 17.18 -0.56
CA VAL A 123 -1.90 15.92 -0.64
C VAL A 123 -2.86 14.78 -0.29
N PRO A 124 -3.02 13.76 -1.15
CA PRO A 124 -3.83 12.60 -0.80
C PRO A 124 -3.26 11.93 0.46
N VAL A 125 -4.13 11.49 1.36
CA VAL A 125 -3.71 10.71 2.54
C VAL A 125 -3.38 9.29 2.07
N TRP A 126 -2.28 9.14 1.32
CA TRP A 126 -1.83 7.85 0.82
C TRP A 126 -1.02 7.14 1.91
N ARG A 127 -1.60 6.08 2.47
CA ARG A 127 -0.90 5.14 3.35
C ARG A 127 -0.92 3.79 2.63
N GLY A 128 -0.02 3.62 1.66
CA GLY A 128 0.11 2.34 0.96
C GLY A 128 0.43 1.17 1.91
N THR A 129 0.50 -0.05 1.39
CA THR A 129 0.92 -1.23 2.18
C THR A 129 2.27 -1.00 2.88
N GLY A 130 3.18 -0.26 2.24
CA GLY A 130 4.45 0.18 2.81
C GLY A 130 4.33 0.98 4.13
N TYR A 131 3.28 1.79 4.30
CA TYR A 131 3.00 2.45 5.58
C TYR A 131 2.73 1.42 6.69
N PHE A 132 1.93 0.39 6.39
CA PHE A 132 1.66 -0.69 7.33
C PHE A 132 2.92 -1.48 7.64
N TYR A 133 3.79 -1.77 6.66
CA TYR A 133 5.09 -2.40 6.90
C TYR A 133 6.03 -1.53 7.74
N ARG A 134 6.04 -0.20 7.54
CA ARG A 134 6.92 0.74 8.29
C ARG A 134 6.43 0.95 9.72
N ARG A 135 5.11 0.96 9.95
CA ARG A 135 4.44 1.13 11.26
C ARG A 135 4.43 -0.18 12.06
N TYR A 136 4.06 -1.26 11.42
CA TYR A 136 3.99 -2.61 11.96
C TYR A 136 5.08 -3.42 11.26
N ARG A 137 6.36 -3.17 11.57
CA ARG A 137 7.42 -4.07 11.10
C ARG A 137 7.19 -5.43 11.76
N PRO A 138 6.64 -6.42 11.04
CA PRO A 138 6.31 -7.68 11.69
C PRO A 138 7.63 -8.36 12.03
N GLY A 139 7.88 -8.54 13.32
CA GLY A 139 9.03 -9.29 13.78
C GLY A 139 8.93 -10.75 13.34
N PHE A 140 10.06 -11.46 13.33
CA PHE A 140 10.13 -12.86 12.94
C PHE A 140 9.03 -13.72 13.58
N PHE A 141 8.81 -13.57 14.90
CA PHE A 141 7.78 -14.31 15.62
C PHE A 141 6.35 -13.97 15.21
N SER A 142 6.06 -12.71 14.86
CA SER A 142 4.72 -12.32 14.40
C SER A 142 4.39 -12.92 13.03
N VAL A 143 5.39 -12.99 12.14
CA VAL A 143 5.26 -13.64 10.84
C VAL A 143 5.09 -15.15 11.02
N LEU A 144 5.92 -15.77 11.86
CA LEU A 144 5.86 -17.20 12.13
C LEU A 144 4.50 -17.58 12.74
N PHE A 145 4.04 -16.82 13.73
CA PHE A 145 2.72 -17.00 14.31
C PHE A 145 1.61 -16.86 13.26
N GLY A 146 1.68 -15.81 12.43
CA GLY A 146 0.73 -15.59 11.34
C GLY A 146 0.68 -16.77 10.38
N LEU A 147 1.84 -17.27 9.93
CA LEU A 147 1.93 -18.43 9.02
C LEU A 147 1.39 -19.71 9.65
N VAL A 148 1.74 -19.99 10.90
CA VAL A 148 1.25 -21.17 11.62
C VAL A 148 -0.25 -21.09 11.82
N PHE A 149 -0.78 -19.95 12.24
CA PHE A 149 -2.21 -19.74 12.45
C PHE A 149 -3.00 -19.87 11.15
N PHE A 150 -2.51 -19.28 10.06
CA PHE A 150 -3.16 -19.36 8.76
C PHE A 150 -3.14 -20.79 8.19
N SER A 151 -2.00 -21.46 8.31
CA SER A 151 -1.85 -22.87 7.90
C SER A 151 -2.77 -23.79 8.71
N ALA A 152 -2.80 -23.63 10.04
CA ALA A 152 -3.68 -24.39 10.92
C ALA A 152 -5.17 -24.12 10.60
N GLY A 153 -5.52 -22.87 10.30
CA GLY A 153 -6.88 -22.50 9.89
C GLY A 153 -7.31 -23.19 8.59
N ILE A 154 -6.42 -23.22 7.59
CA ILE A 154 -6.68 -23.94 6.33
C ILE A 154 -6.79 -25.44 6.57
N GLN A 155 -5.88 -26.04 7.36
CA GLN A 155 -5.93 -27.46 7.69
C GLN A 155 -7.22 -27.84 8.41
N TYR A 156 -7.63 -27.04 9.39
CA TYR A 156 -8.88 -27.22 10.12
C TYR A 156 -10.09 -27.12 9.20
N LEU A 157 -10.12 -26.12 8.31
CA LEU A 157 -11.20 -25.94 7.33
C LEU A 157 -11.31 -27.16 6.41
N VAL A 158 -10.19 -27.65 5.89
CA VAL A 158 -10.15 -28.84 5.03
C VAL A 158 -10.64 -30.07 5.79
N GLN A 159 -10.20 -30.27 7.04
CA GLN A 159 -10.63 -31.37 7.88
C GLN A 159 -12.13 -31.31 8.17
N TRP A 160 -12.66 -30.12 8.45
CA TRP A 160 -14.08 -29.89 8.70
C TRP A 160 -14.94 -30.18 7.46
N LEU A 161 -14.49 -29.74 6.28
CA LEU A 161 -15.15 -30.06 5.01
C LEU A 161 -15.14 -31.57 4.75
N ASN A 162 -13.98 -32.22 4.91
CA ASN A 162 -13.84 -33.66 4.73
C ASN A 162 -14.72 -34.46 5.70
N TYR A 163 -14.76 -34.06 6.98
CA TYR A 163 -15.63 -34.66 7.98
C TYR A 163 -17.11 -34.59 7.56
N THR A 164 -17.56 -33.38 7.21
CA THR A 164 -18.97 -33.14 6.82
C THR A 164 -19.36 -33.92 5.57
N LEU A 165 -18.48 -33.97 4.57
CA LEU A 165 -18.71 -34.72 3.35
C LEU A 165 -18.72 -36.23 3.60
N THR A 166 -17.84 -36.73 4.46
CA THR A 166 -17.74 -38.15 4.79
C THR A 166 -18.99 -38.64 5.52
N VAL A 167 -19.48 -37.89 6.52
CA VAL A 167 -20.72 -38.22 7.23
C VAL A 167 -21.91 -38.27 6.27
N ARG A 168 -22.08 -37.25 5.43
CA ARG A 168 -23.14 -37.24 4.41
C ARG A 168 -23.06 -38.43 3.46
N LYS A 169 -21.85 -38.82 3.07
CA LYS A 169 -21.61 -39.97 2.19
C LYS A 169 -21.98 -41.29 2.87
N ILE A 170 -21.63 -41.46 4.14
CA ILE A 170 -21.99 -42.65 4.95
C ILE A 170 -23.50 -42.72 5.14
N GLU A 171 -24.15 -41.61 5.50
CA GLU A 171 -25.62 -41.55 5.65
C GLU A 171 -26.33 -41.91 4.35
N HIS A 172 -25.84 -41.41 3.21
CA HIS A 172 -26.38 -41.74 1.90
C HIS A 172 -26.27 -43.24 1.60
N TYR A 173 -25.09 -43.84 1.78
CA TYR A 173 -24.91 -45.29 1.58
C TYR A 173 -25.75 -46.13 2.55
N ARG A 174 -25.87 -45.70 3.82
CA ARG A 174 -26.71 -46.38 4.79
C ARG A 174 -28.18 -46.38 4.35
N ALA A 175 -28.68 -45.24 3.87
CA ALA A 175 -30.04 -45.13 3.36
C ALA A 175 -30.27 -46.01 2.13
N GLU A 176 -29.29 -46.10 1.21
CA GLU A 176 -29.33 -46.99 0.05
C GLU A 176 -29.36 -48.48 0.46
N LEU A 177 -28.51 -48.89 1.40
CA LEU A 177 -28.46 -50.27 1.90
C LEU A 177 -29.77 -50.68 2.58
N LEU A 178 -30.36 -49.79 3.38
CA LEU A 178 -31.66 -50.03 4.01
C LEU A 178 -32.77 -50.15 2.96
N LYS A 179 -32.75 -49.32 1.93
CA LYS A 179 -33.70 -49.39 0.81
C LYS A 179 -33.57 -50.69 0.02
N ASN A 180 -32.34 -51.21 -0.13
CA ASN A 180 -32.05 -52.44 -0.86
C ASN A 180 -32.17 -53.73 0.01
N GLY A 181 -32.56 -53.60 1.27
CA GLY A 181 -32.73 -54.74 2.19
C GLY A 181 -31.42 -55.43 2.62
N GLN A 182 -30.27 -54.76 2.47
CA GLN A 182 -28.93 -55.28 2.76
C GLN A 182 -28.30 -54.63 4.01
N GLY A 183 -29.08 -53.90 4.81
CA GLY A 183 -28.59 -53.28 6.04
C GLY A 183 -28.37 -54.31 7.17
N PRO A 184 -27.44 -54.05 8.10
CA PRO A 184 -27.32 -54.88 9.31
C PRO A 184 -28.59 -54.76 10.16
N THR A 185 -29.07 -55.90 10.68
CA THR A 185 -30.19 -56.01 11.63
C THR A 185 -29.88 -55.34 12.96
#